data_AF-A0A3D4HGA1-F1
#
_entry.id   AF-A0A3D4HGA1-F1
#
_cell.length_a   1.000
_cell.length_b   1.000
_cell.length_c   1.000
_cell.angle_alpha   90.00
_cell.angle_beta   90.00
_cell.angle_gamma   90.00
#
_symmetry.space_group_name_H-M   'P 1'
#
loop_
_entity.id
_entity.type
_entity.pdbx_description
1 polymer ?
#
loop_
_entity_poly.entity_id
_entity_poly.type
_entity_poly.pdbx_seq_one_letter_code
_entity_poly.pdbx_strand_id
1 'polypeptide(L)'
;MAKQPSKTSQMDTIVALCKRRGFIFPSSEIYGGINGFFDYGPLGVELRKNIKDAWWRDMVHRRDDVVGLDASIIMNPETWKSSGHIEGFTDPMVDCKESKLRYRADHLYYAPVVVDGETIGYVSALQSETLDEDTQAQAEKLKRKLAIQGTLEPLKLKPYTAADPSEYEKIPSPETGKPGSLTPPRNFNLMFKTYVGALETATSTAYLRP
;
A
#
# COMPACT_ATOMS: atom_id res chain seq x y z
N MET A 1 -3.84 -32.18 9.32
CA MET A 1 -3.17 -31.22 10.24
C MET A 1 -4.02 -29.97 10.32
N ALA A 2 -4.68 -29.74 11.45
CA ALA A 2 -5.49 -28.55 11.66
C ALA A 2 -4.58 -27.31 11.69
N LYS A 3 -4.85 -26.31 10.84
CA LYS A 3 -4.24 -24.98 10.95
C LYS A 3 -4.54 -24.47 12.35
N GLN A 4 -3.50 -24.16 13.14
CA GLN A 4 -3.69 -23.51 14.43
C GLN A 4 -4.45 -22.19 14.20
N PRO A 5 -5.42 -21.83 15.07
CA PRO A 5 -6.14 -20.57 14.92
C PRO A 5 -5.14 -19.42 15.05
N SER A 6 -5.07 -18.55 14.03
CA SER A 6 -4.22 -17.37 14.08
C SER A 6 -4.62 -16.53 15.29
N LYS A 7 -3.65 -16.16 16.12
CA LYS A 7 -3.83 -15.28 17.28
C LYS A 7 -4.53 -14.00 16.81
N THR A 8 -5.79 -13.80 17.19
CA THR A 8 -6.56 -12.59 16.80
C THR A 8 -5.81 -11.36 17.28
N SER A 9 -5.41 -10.48 16.37
CA SER A 9 -4.65 -9.30 16.72
C SER A 9 -5.51 -8.31 17.50
N GLN A 10 -4.88 -7.40 18.26
CA GLN A 10 -5.60 -6.29 18.89
C GLN A 10 -6.34 -5.45 17.84
N MET A 11 -5.76 -5.28 16.66
CA MET A 11 -6.38 -4.58 15.55
C MET A 11 -7.66 -5.27 15.06
N ASP A 12 -7.64 -6.60 14.89
CA ASP A 12 -8.82 -7.36 14.49
C ASP A 12 -9.96 -7.22 15.50
N THR A 13 -9.62 -7.14 16.79
CA THR A 13 -10.58 -6.91 17.87
C THR A 13 -11.25 -5.54 17.76
N ILE A 14 -10.47 -4.50 17.44
CA ILE A 14 -10.98 -3.14 17.22
C ILE A 14 -11.87 -3.09 15.98
N VAL A 15 -11.42 -3.67 14.86
CA VAL A 15 -12.19 -3.72 13.61
C VAL A 15 -13.54 -4.43 13.84
N ALA A 16 -13.54 -5.57 14.54
CA ALA A 16 -14.75 -6.31 14.88
C ALA A 16 -15.69 -5.50 15.78
N LEU A 17 -15.16 -4.73 16.74
CA LEU A 17 -15.96 -3.83 17.58
C LEU A 17 -16.60 -2.71 16.76
N CYS A 18 -15.82 -2.04 15.91
CA CYS A 18 -16.28 -0.95 15.04
C CYS A 18 -17.44 -1.40 14.15
N LYS A 19 -17.31 -2.57 13.52
CA LYS A 19 -18.37 -3.16 12.70
C LYS A 19 -19.60 -3.53 13.54
N ARG A 20 -19.41 -4.24 14.66
CA ARG A 20 -20.53 -4.71 15.51
C ARG A 20 -21.31 -3.56 16.16
N ARG A 21 -20.66 -2.43 16.45
CA ARG A 21 -21.27 -1.29 17.14
C ARG A 21 -21.73 -0.16 16.20
N GLY A 22 -21.55 -0.31 14.89
CA GLY A 22 -22.01 0.69 13.92
C GLY A 22 -21.15 1.95 13.88
N PHE A 23 -19.83 1.78 13.98
CA PHE A 23 -18.87 2.87 13.74
C PHE A 23 -18.46 2.92 12.27
N ILE A 24 -17.89 1.85 11.73
CA ILE A 24 -17.32 1.82 10.37
C ILE A 24 -17.67 0.50 9.70
N PHE A 25 -18.03 0.57 8.43
CA PHE A 25 -18.33 -0.57 7.56
C PHE A 25 -17.51 -0.51 6.26
N PRO A 26 -17.09 -1.65 5.69
CA PRO A 26 -16.59 -1.70 4.32
C PRO A 26 -17.64 -1.13 3.36
N SER A 27 -17.25 -0.16 2.53
CA SER A 27 -18.17 0.42 1.55
C SER A 27 -18.64 -0.64 0.57
N SER A 28 -19.94 -0.65 0.25
CA SER A 28 -20.54 -1.61 -0.69
C SER A 28 -20.33 -3.08 -0.30
N GLU A 29 -20.29 -3.40 1.00
CA GLU A 29 -20.00 -4.75 1.52
C GLU A 29 -20.84 -5.85 0.87
N ILE A 30 -22.13 -5.62 0.63
CA ILE A 30 -23.05 -6.60 0.03
C ILE A 30 -22.69 -6.98 -1.42
N TYR A 31 -21.85 -6.19 -2.08
CA TYR A 31 -21.34 -6.42 -3.43
C TYR A 31 -19.87 -6.88 -3.45
N GLY A 32 -19.32 -7.29 -2.29
CA GLY A 32 -17.92 -7.72 -2.17
C GLY A 32 -16.96 -6.62 -1.70
N GLY A 33 -17.47 -5.40 -1.47
CA GLY A 33 -16.68 -4.29 -0.95
C GLY A 33 -15.78 -3.61 -1.99
N ILE A 34 -15.27 -2.43 -1.65
CA ILE A 34 -14.24 -1.74 -2.43
C ILE A 34 -13.07 -1.41 -1.49
N ASN A 35 -11.90 -2.01 -1.74
CA ASN A 35 -10.72 -1.82 -0.91
C ASN A 35 -10.36 -0.33 -0.80
N GLY A 36 -10.12 0.14 0.42
CA GLY A 36 -9.78 1.54 0.71
C GLY A 36 -11.00 2.46 0.92
N PHE A 37 -12.23 1.99 0.69
CA PHE A 37 -13.45 2.77 0.89
C PHE A 37 -14.29 2.23 2.05
N PHE A 38 -14.75 3.14 2.91
CA PHE A 38 -15.49 2.80 4.12
C PHE A 38 -16.62 3.79 4.38
N ASP A 39 -17.72 3.27 4.94
CA ASP A 39 -18.89 4.03 5.33
C ASP A 39 -18.95 4.18 6.86
N TYR A 40 -19.28 5.38 7.33
CA TYR A 40 -19.48 5.64 8.75
C TYR A 40 -20.92 5.30 9.15
N GLY A 41 -21.07 4.42 10.13
CA GLY A 41 -22.36 4.09 10.73
C GLY A 41 -22.86 5.16 11.72
N PRO A 42 -24.00 4.94 12.39
CA PRO A 42 -24.62 5.95 13.27
C PRO A 42 -23.68 6.51 14.35
N LEU A 43 -22.97 5.65 15.07
CA LEU A 43 -22.01 6.09 16.10
C LEU A 43 -20.74 6.68 15.50
N GLY A 44 -20.33 6.18 14.33
CA GLY A 44 -19.16 6.67 13.61
C GLY A 44 -19.32 8.09 13.10
N VAL A 45 -20.50 8.44 12.57
CA VAL A 45 -20.81 9.79 12.09
C VAL A 45 -20.78 10.79 13.23
N GLU A 46 -21.39 10.47 14.39
CA GLU A 46 -21.37 11.34 15.56
C GLU A 46 -19.94 11.53 16.09
N LEU A 47 -19.16 10.45 16.20
CA LEU A 47 -17.75 10.54 16.61
C LEU A 47 -16.94 11.41 15.63
N ARG A 48 -17.07 11.17 14.33
CA ARG A 48 -16.37 11.93 13.28
C ARG A 48 -16.74 13.41 13.33
N LYS A 49 -18.03 13.72 13.52
CA LYS A 49 -18.51 15.09 13.66
C LYS A 49 -17.91 15.76 14.89
N ASN A 50 -17.97 15.12 16.05
CA ASN A 50 -17.41 15.66 17.29
C ASN A 50 -15.90 15.96 17.17
N ILE A 51 -15.15 15.09 16.50
CA ILE A 51 -13.72 15.31 16.24
C ILE A 51 -13.50 16.53 15.33
N LYS A 52 -14.27 16.67 14.24
CA LYS A 52 -14.19 17.81 13.34
C LYS A 52 -14.54 19.12 14.05
N ASP A 53 -15.61 19.13 14.84
CA ASP A 53 -16.08 20.31 15.56
C ASP A 53 -15.06 20.75 16.62
N ALA A 54 -14.47 19.79 17.34
CA ALA A 54 -13.39 20.07 18.30
C ALA A 54 -12.16 20.68 17.62
N TRP A 55 -11.72 20.09 16.50
CA TRP A 55 -10.59 20.61 15.73
C TRP A 55 -10.87 22.01 15.18
N TRP A 56 -12.07 22.22 14.61
CA TRP A 56 -12.45 23.51 14.02
C TRP A 56 -12.49 24.62 15.07
N ARG A 57 -13.07 24.32 16.25
CA ARG A 57 -13.07 25.27 17.36
C ARG A 57 -11.63 25.63 17.77
N ASP A 58 -10.76 24.65 17.94
CA ASP A 58 -9.43 24.89 18.49
C ASP A 58 -8.47 25.53 17.46
N MET A 59 -8.61 25.22 16.17
CA MET A 59 -7.73 25.73 15.12
C MET A 59 -8.25 27.00 14.44
N VAL A 60 -9.56 27.16 14.29
CA VAL A 60 -10.15 28.30 13.55
C VAL A 60 -10.74 29.32 14.52
N HIS A 61 -11.62 28.92 15.44
CA HIS A 61 -12.30 29.90 16.30
C HIS A 61 -11.42 30.50 17.39
N ARG A 62 -10.45 29.74 17.91
CA ARG A 62 -9.58 30.17 19.03
C ARG A 62 -8.27 30.83 18.57
N ARG A 63 -8.07 30.99 17.27
CA ARG A 63 -6.87 31.58 16.66
C ARG A 63 -7.27 32.75 15.77
N ASP A 64 -6.50 33.83 15.84
CA ASP A 64 -6.75 35.02 15.02
C ASP A 64 -6.03 34.97 13.65
N ASP A 65 -5.26 33.91 13.39
CA ASP A 65 -4.40 33.77 12.21
C ASP A 65 -4.82 32.64 11.25
N VAL A 66 -5.98 32.04 11.47
CA VAL A 66 -6.52 30.96 10.63
C VAL A 66 -7.94 31.30 10.20
N VAL A 67 -8.21 31.21 8.89
CA VAL A 67 -9.51 31.53 8.30
C VAL A 67 -10.14 30.26 7.71
N GLY A 68 -11.41 30.04 8.00
CA GLY A 68 -12.18 28.94 7.43
C GLY A 68 -12.48 29.14 5.94
N LEU A 69 -12.32 28.08 5.15
CA LEU A 69 -12.66 28.04 3.73
C LEU A 69 -13.19 26.65 3.37
N ASP A 70 -14.17 26.57 2.48
CA ASP A 70 -14.61 25.31 1.87
C ASP A 70 -14.44 25.39 0.35
N ALA A 71 -13.70 24.45 -0.22
CA ALA A 71 -13.33 24.42 -1.63
C ALA A 71 -13.87 23.16 -2.32
N SER A 72 -14.09 23.23 -3.63
CA SER A 72 -14.58 22.09 -4.42
C SER A 72 -13.61 20.90 -4.37
N ILE A 73 -14.15 19.68 -4.49
CA ILE A 73 -13.36 18.46 -4.59
C ILE A 73 -12.80 18.28 -6.00
N ILE A 74 -13.62 18.56 -7.01
CA ILE A 74 -13.22 18.52 -8.42
C ILE A 74 -12.69 19.91 -8.78
N MET A 75 -11.47 19.95 -9.33
CA MET A 75 -10.77 21.20 -9.65
C MET A 75 -10.20 21.18 -11.07
N ASN A 76 -9.93 22.38 -11.60
CA ASN A 76 -9.31 22.55 -12.91
C ASN A 76 -7.91 21.89 -12.93
N PRO A 77 -7.58 21.06 -13.94
CA PRO A 77 -6.28 20.38 -14.06
C PRO A 77 -5.06 21.29 -13.95
N GLU A 78 -5.15 22.54 -14.42
CA GLU A 78 -4.02 23.46 -14.40
C GLU A 78 -3.57 23.78 -12.97
N THR A 79 -4.47 23.69 -11.99
CA THR A 79 -4.15 23.81 -10.55
C THR A 79 -3.17 22.71 -10.11
N TRP A 80 -3.40 21.48 -10.55
CA TRP A 80 -2.57 20.31 -10.21
C TRP A 80 -1.28 20.26 -11.02
N LYS A 81 -1.31 20.79 -12.25
CA LYS A 81 -0.11 20.98 -13.05
C LYS A 81 0.81 22.02 -12.43
N SER A 82 0.26 23.19 -12.10
CA SER A 82 1.00 24.32 -11.53
C SER A 82 1.59 24.00 -10.15
N SER A 83 0.87 23.19 -9.35
CA SER A 83 1.38 22.70 -8.06
C SER A 83 2.31 21.49 -8.17
N GLY A 84 2.53 20.93 -9.37
CA GLY A 84 3.41 19.79 -9.61
C GLY A 84 2.83 18.41 -9.30
N HIS A 85 1.58 18.31 -8.85
CA HIS A 85 0.96 17.03 -8.48
C HIS A 85 0.77 16.08 -9.67
N ILE A 86 0.54 16.60 -10.88
CA ILE A 86 0.40 15.73 -12.07
C ILE A 86 1.69 14.94 -12.35
N GLU A 87 2.85 15.55 -12.11
CA GLU A 87 4.15 14.94 -12.41
C GLU A 87 4.76 14.26 -11.17
N GLY A 88 4.56 14.82 -9.98
CA GLY A 88 5.22 14.38 -8.75
C GLY A 88 4.37 13.51 -7.82
N PHE A 89 3.04 13.49 -7.94
CA PHE A 89 2.17 12.68 -7.08
C PHE A 89 2.07 11.23 -7.59
N THR A 90 3.22 10.56 -7.57
CA THR A 90 3.37 9.20 -8.10
C THR A 90 4.05 8.29 -7.09
N ASP A 91 3.53 7.08 -6.94
CA ASP A 91 4.25 6.00 -6.25
C ASP A 91 4.93 5.08 -7.29
N PRO A 92 6.14 4.56 -7.00
CA PRO A 92 6.75 3.55 -7.84
C PRO A 92 6.01 2.22 -7.63
N MET A 93 5.43 1.68 -8.71
CA MET A 93 4.65 0.46 -8.70
C MET A 93 5.31 -0.64 -9.53
N VAL A 94 5.12 -1.89 -9.10
CA VAL A 94 5.58 -3.10 -9.75
C VAL A 94 4.40 -4.04 -9.94
N ASP A 95 4.26 -4.61 -11.13
CA ASP A 95 3.24 -5.59 -11.45
C ASP A 95 3.83 -7.00 -11.46
N CYS A 96 3.16 -7.97 -10.85
CA CYS A 96 3.48 -9.39 -11.05
C CYS A 96 2.73 -9.90 -12.28
N LYS A 97 3.46 -10.37 -13.30
CA LYS A 97 2.90 -10.89 -14.56
C LYS A 97 2.03 -12.13 -14.36
N GLU A 98 2.24 -12.88 -13.28
CA GLU A 98 1.51 -14.11 -12.98
C GLU A 98 0.28 -13.88 -12.12
N SER A 99 0.44 -13.30 -10.93
CA SER A 99 -0.72 -13.06 -10.04
C SER A 99 -1.55 -11.84 -10.46
N LYS A 100 -1.05 -11.01 -11.37
CA LYS A 100 -1.64 -9.71 -11.76
C LYS A 100 -1.79 -8.72 -10.60
N LEU A 101 -1.21 -9.04 -9.44
CA LEU A 101 -1.17 -8.15 -8.30
C LEU A 101 -0.16 -7.03 -8.55
N ARG A 102 -0.45 -5.88 -7.96
CA ARG A 102 0.40 -4.71 -8.01
C ARG A 102 0.94 -4.43 -6.62
N TYR A 103 2.22 -4.14 -6.54
CA TYR A 103 2.91 -3.82 -5.31
C TYR A 103 3.55 -2.45 -5.43
N ARG A 104 3.54 -1.71 -4.33
CA ARG A 104 4.38 -0.53 -4.17
C ARG A 104 5.83 -0.98 -4.06
N ALA A 105 6.69 -0.50 -4.96
CA ALA A 105 8.08 -0.93 -5.09
C ALA A 105 8.93 -0.54 -3.88
N ASP A 106 8.57 0.56 -3.21
CA ASP A 106 9.20 1.03 -1.98
C ASP A 106 8.80 0.21 -0.75
N HIS A 107 7.62 -0.41 -0.79
CA HIS A 107 7.15 -1.35 0.25
C HIS A 107 7.50 -2.81 -0.07
N LEU A 108 8.07 -3.09 -1.25
CA LEU A 108 8.54 -4.40 -1.63
C LEU A 108 10.03 -4.50 -1.33
N TYR A 109 10.40 -5.39 -0.41
CA TYR A 109 11.79 -5.62 -0.05
C TYR A 109 12.28 -6.93 -0.62
N TYR A 110 13.56 -6.96 -0.98
CA TYR A 110 14.23 -8.17 -1.44
C TYR A 110 15.62 -8.28 -0.81
N ALA A 111 16.14 -9.51 -0.73
CA ALA A 111 17.52 -9.77 -0.34
C ALA A 111 18.05 -11.02 -1.05
N PRO A 112 19.34 -11.01 -1.46
CA PRO A 112 20.03 -12.23 -1.84
C PRO A 112 20.23 -13.12 -0.61
N VAL A 113 20.00 -14.42 -0.78
CA VAL A 113 20.28 -15.44 0.22
C VAL A 113 21.69 -15.94 -0.03
N VAL A 114 22.61 -15.62 0.89
CA VAL A 114 24.04 -15.99 0.80
C VAL A 114 24.36 -17.06 1.85
N VAL A 115 24.96 -18.16 1.41
CA VAL A 115 25.45 -19.24 2.27
C VAL A 115 26.93 -19.45 1.99
N ASP A 116 27.77 -19.30 3.00
CA ASP A 116 29.23 -19.44 2.92
C ASP A 116 29.86 -18.65 1.74
N GLY A 117 29.34 -17.45 1.45
CA GLY A 117 29.82 -16.57 0.38
C GLY A 117 29.17 -16.79 -1.00
N GLU A 118 28.37 -17.84 -1.20
CA GLU A 118 27.66 -18.10 -2.46
C GLU A 118 26.18 -17.68 -2.40
N THR A 119 25.71 -16.98 -3.44
CA THR A 119 24.29 -16.60 -3.55
C THR A 119 23.47 -17.77 -4.10
N ILE A 120 22.61 -18.33 -3.26
CA ILE A 120 21.78 -19.50 -3.61
C ILE A 120 20.41 -19.12 -4.21
N GLY A 121 20.01 -17.86 -4.04
CA GLY A 121 18.73 -17.35 -4.53
C GLY A 121 18.38 -15.99 -3.94
N TYR A 122 17.14 -15.56 -4.14
CA TYR A 122 16.61 -14.31 -3.61
C TYR A 122 15.31 -14.58 -2.88
N VAL A 123 15.04 -13.79 -1.84
CA VAL A 123 13.74 -13.75 -1.15
C VAL A 123 13.15 -12.36 -1.30
N SER A 124 11.83 -12.28 -1.26
CA SER A 124 11.11 -11.01 -1.29
C SER A 124 9.91 -11.05 -0.37
N ALA A 125 9.61 -9.91 0.24
CA ALA A 125 8.49 -9.75 1.15
C ALA A 125 7.98 -8.31 1.11
N LEU A 126 6.70 -8.15 1.43
CA LEU A 126 6.09 -6.83 1.61
C LEU A 126 6.40 -6.30 3.01
N GLN A 127 6.53 -4.99 3.11
CA GLN A 127 6.75 -4.31 4.38
C GLN A 127 5.66 -4.68 5.40
N SER A 128 6.10 -5.26 6.51
CA SER A 128 5.28 -5.63 7.66
C SER A 128 6.11 -5.49 8.94
N GLU A 129 5.46 -5.53 10.10
CA GLU A 129 6.17 -5.57 11.39
C GLU A 129 7.03 -6.83 11.55
N THR A 130 6.70 -7.90 10.82
CA THR A 130 7.39 -9.20 10.84
C THR A 130 8.34 -9.41 9.67
N LEU A 131 8.66 -8.35 8.91
CA LEU A 131 9.43 -8.45 7.66
C LEU A 131 10.75 -9.21 7.83
N ASP A 132 11.52 -8.92 8.89
CA ASP A 132 12.80 -9.56 9.15
C ASP A 132 12.63 -11.05 9.50
N GLU A 133 11.64 -11.38 10.33
CA GLU A 133 11.35 -12.77 10.73
C GLU A 133 10.85 -13.60 9.54
N ASP A 134 9.96 -13.03 8.72
CA ASP A 134 9.37 -13.69 7.56
C ASP A 134 10.42 -13.96 6.48
N THR A 135 11.29 -12.99 6.20
CA THR A 135 12.35 -13.13 5.20
C THR A 135 13.45 -14.10 5.65
N GLN A 136 13.81 -14.11 6.94
CA GLN A 136 14.72 -15.11 7.51
C GLN A 136 14.13 -16.52 7.41
N ALA A 137 12.85 -16.69 7.79
CA ALA A 137 12.18 -17.99 7.69
C ALA A 137 12.08 -18.48 6.23
N GLN A 138 11.87 -17.57 5.27
CA GLN A 138 11.89 -17.90 3.83
C GLN A 138 13.29 -18.33 3.37
N ALA A 139 14.34 -17.61 3.79
CA ALA A 139 15.72 -17.94 3.45
C ALA A 139 16.14 -19.32 4.00
N GLU A 140 15.78 -19.64 5.25
CA GLU A 140 16.01 -20.96 5.83
C GLU A 140 15.27 -22.07 5.08
N LYS A 141 14.01 -21.85 4.71
CA LYS A 141 13.23 -22.80 3.90
C LYS A 141 13.88 -23.04 2.54
N LEU A 142 14.40 -21.99 1.91
CA LEU A 142 15.09 -22.08 0.62
C LEU A 142 16.37 -22.90 0.74
N LYS A 143 17.19 -22.65 1.77
CA LYS A 143 18.39 -23.44 2.08
C LYS A 143 18.07 -24.93 2.31
N ARG A 144 17.04 -25.24 3.10
CA ARG A 144 16.59 -26.62 3.35
C ARG A 144 16.11 -27.30 2.07
N LYS A 145 15.39 -26.58 1.21
CA LYS A 145 14.87 -27.11 -0.06
C LYS A 145 15.99 -27.46 -1.04
N LEU A 146 17.07 -26.67 -1.07
CA LEU A 146 18.24 -26.92 -1.92
C LEU A 146 19.26 -27.88 -1.30
N ALA A 147 19.01 -28.38 -0.07
CA ALA A 147 19.90 -29.28 0.68
C ALA A 147 21.34 -28.74 0.86
N ILE A 148 21.50 -27.42 0.92
CA ILE A 148 22.81 -26.77 1.07
C ILE A 148 23.18 -26.69 2.56
N GLN A 149 24.34 -27.26 2.90
CA GLN A 149 24.96 -27.13 4.21
C GLN A 149 25.80 -25.84 4.26
N GLY A 150 25.82 -25.15 5.40
CA GLY A 150 26.58 -23.90 5.55
C GLY A 150 25.99 -22.96 6.61
N THR A 151 26.54 -21.76 6.76
CA THR A 151 25.97 -20.71 7.64
C THR A 151 25.25 -19.67 6.79
N LEU A 152 24.01 -19.33 7.17
CA LEU A 152 23.26 -18.28 6.48
C LEU A 152 23.79 -16.92 6.96
N GLU A 153 24.21 -16.07 6.03
CA GLU A 153 24.61 -14.70 6.36
C GLU A 153 23.39 -13.81 6.67
N PRO A 154 23.54 -12.75 7.49
CA PRO A 154 22.46 -11.82 7.77
C PRO A 154 21.90 -11.19 6.48
N LEU A 155 20.59 -11.31 6.29
CA LEU A 155 19.89 -10.73 5.14
C LEU A 155 19.95 -9.20 5.19
N LYS A 156 20.44 -8.57 4.12
CA LYS A 156 20.39 -7.12 3.92
C LYS A 156 19.23 -6.78 3.01
N LEU A 157 18.07 -6.51 3.60
CA LEU A 157 16.87 -6.14 2.86
C LEU A 157 17.05 -4.77 2.19
N LYS A 158 16.73 -4.72 0.90
CA LYS A 158 16.71 -3.50 0.09
C LYS A 158 15.32 -3.31 -0.52
N PRO A 159 14.84 -2.07 -0.64
CA PRO A 159 13.62 -1.81 -1.38
C PRO A 159 13.83 -2.13 -2.86
N TYR A 160 12.79 -2.60 -3.53
CA TYR A 160 12.84 -3.00 -4.94
C TYR A 160 13.13 -1.82 -5.88
N THR A 161 12.91 -0.58 -5.43
CA THR A 161 13.34 0.63 -6.15
C THR A 161 14.85 0.74 -6.32
N ALA A 162 15.64 0.07 -5.47
CA ALA A 162 17.10 0.05 -5.54
C ALA A 162 17.66 -1.16 -6.31
N ALA A 163 16.80 -1.99 -6.89
CA ALA A 163 17.23 -3.16 -7.66
C ALA A 163 17.82 -2.79 -9.01
N ASP A 164 18.92 -3.45 -9.37
CA ASP A 164 19.52 -3.31 -10.68
C ASP A 164 18.71 -4.09 -11.74
N PRO A 165 18.67 -3.66 -13.02
CA PRO A 165 17.99 -4.40 -14.07
C PRO A 165 18.37 -5.89 -14.19
N SER A 166 19.59 -6.25 -13.84
CA SER A 166 20.07 -7.64 -13.82
C SER A 166 19.51 -8.50 -12.67
N GLU A 167 18.92 -7.88 -11.66
CA GLU A 167 18.34 -8.55 -10.49
C GLU A 167 16.85 -8.84 -10.66
N TYR A 168 16.13 -8.10 -11.51
CA TYR A 168 14.68 -8.25 -11.69
C TYR A 168 14.25 -9.69 -12.03
N GLU A 169 15.05 -10.38 -12.85
CA GLU A 169 14.77 -11.77 -13.24
C GLU A 169 14.99 -12.79 -12.11
N LYS A 170 15.75 -12.41 -11.08
CA LYS A 170 16.13 -13.28 -9.97
C LYS A 170 15.22 -13.11 -8.77
N ILE A 171 14.61 -11.93 -8.62
CA ILE A 171 13.74 -11.63 -7.48
C ILE A 171 12.37 -12.31 -7.66
N PRO A 172 11.95 -13.17 -6.71
CA PRO A 172 10.62 -13.78 -6.75
C PRO A 172 9.52 -12.79 -6.42
N SER A 173 8.30 -13.04 -6.89
CA SER A 173 7.10 -12.34 -6.40
C SER A 173 6.72 -12.87 -5.00
N PRO A 174 6.36 -12.02 -4.04
CA PRO A 174 5.97 -12.46 -2.69
C PRO A 174 4.80 -13.46 -2.68
N GLU A 175 3.87 -13.32 -3.62
CA GLU A 175 2.68 -14.17 -3.69
C GLU A 175 2.94 -15.51 -4.41
N THR A 176 3.63 -15.48 -5.55
CA THR A 176 3.82 -16.69 -6.38
C THR A 176 5.13 -17.41 -6.09
N GLY A 177 6.10 -16.75 -5.46
CA GLY A 177 7.44 -17.26 -5.22
C GLY A 177 8.28 -17.47 -6.50
N LYS A 178 7.79 -17.04 -7.68
CA LYS A 178 8.47 -17.28 -8.96
C LYS A 178 9.40 -16.11 -9.33
N PRO A 179 10.71 -16.36 -9.51
CA PRO A 179 11.66 -15.38 -10.03
C PRO A 179 11.27 -14.83 -11.40
N GLY A 180 11.53 -13.54 -11.64
CA GLY A 180 11.32 -12.89 -12.94
C GLY A 180 9.86 -12.63 -13.31
N SER A 181 8.95 -12.85 -12.36
CA SER A 181 7.53 -12.53 -12.54
C SER A 181 7.21 -11.05 -12.31
N LEU A 182 8.10 -10.29 -11.66
CA LEU A 182 7.93 -8.85 -11.37
C LEU A 182 8.41 -7.99 -12.55
N THR A 183 7.69 -6.92 -12.85
CA THR A 183 8.11 -5.90 -13.83
C THR A 183 9.09 -4.90 -13.22
N PRO A 184 9.83 -4.14 -14.05
CA PRO A 184 10.54 -2.96 -13.58
C PRO A 184 9.59 -1.97 -12.87
N PRO A 185 10.07 -1.20 -11.89
CA PRO A 185 9.30 -0.15 -11.24
C PRO A 185 8.86 0.90 -12.27
N ARG A 186 7.60 1.34 -12.18
CA ARG A 186 7.06 2.43 -12.97
C ARG A 186 6.30 3.40 -12.08
N ASN A 187 6.41 4.69 -12.35
CA ASN A 187 5.65 5.70 -11.62
C ASN A 187 4.17 5.59 -11.98
N PHE A 188 3.33 5.45 -10.97
CA PHE A 188 1.88 5.43 -11.11
C PHE A 188 1.29 6.66 -10.43
N ASN A 189 0.60 7.50 -11.19
CA ASN A 189 -0.07 8.68 -10.64
C ASN A 189 -1.27 8.24 -9.78
N LEU A 190 -1.31 8.73 -8.54
CA LEU A 190 -2.31 8.34 -7.55
C LEU A 190 -3.57 9.21 -7.58
N MET A 191 -3.60 10.29 -8.37
CA MET A 191 -4.76 11.16 -8.47
C MET A 191 -5.91 10.45 -9.18
N PHE A 192 -7.12 10.57 -8.63
CA PHE A 192 -8.33 10.10 -9.29
C PHE A 192 -8.72 11.04 -10.43
N LYS A 193 -8.43 10.60 -11.66
CA LYS A 193 -8.83 11.29 -12.89
C LYS A 193 -10.32 11.08 -13.17
N THR A 194 -11.00 12.13 -13.60
CA THR A 194 -12.38 12.14 -14.06
C THR A 194 -12.55 13.07 -15.26
N TYR A 195 -13.77 13.18 -15.80
CA TYR A 195 -14.11 14.10 -16.88
C TYR A 195 -15.33 14.95 -16.50
N VAL A 196 -15.28 16.24 -16.78
CA VAL A 196 -16.36 17.20 -16.54
C VAL A 196 -17.01 17.55 -17.87
N GLY A 197 -18.27 17.13 -18.04
CA GLY A 197 -19.06 17.35 -19.25
C GLY A 197 -19.52 16.05 -19.90
N ALA A 198 -20.20 16.16 -21.04
CA ALA A 198 -20.81 15.01 -21.70
C ALA A 198 -19.82 14.15 -22.52
N LEU A 199 -18.65 14.69 -22.85
CA LEU A 199 -17.65 14.03 -23.68
C LEU A 199 -16.36 13.81 -22.88
N GLU A 200 -15.79 12.61 -23.01
CA GLU A 200 -14.47 12.28 -22.45
C GLU A 200 -13.38 12.75 -23.42
N THR A 201 -12.89 13.98 -23.21
CA THR A 201 -11.84 14.59 -24.02
C THR A 201 -10.69 15.06 -23.13
N ALA A 202 -9.55 15.35 -23.74
CA ALA A 202 -8.43 15.97 -23.00
C ALA A 202 -8.85 17.31 -22.37
N THR A 203 -9.72 18.07 -23.03
CA THR A 203 -10.21 19.36 -22.55
C THR A 203 -11.22 19.26 -21.40
N SER A 204 -11.92 18.12 -21.26
CA SER A 204 -12.85 17.87 -20.16
C SER A 204 -12.21 17.15 -18.97
N THR A 205 -10.92 16.80 -19.04
CA THR A 205 -10.23 16.13 -17.94
C THR A 205 -10.29 16.98 -16.67
N ALA A 206 -10.52 16.34 -15.53
CA ALA A 206 -10.42 16.92 -14.19
C ALA A 206 -9.90 15.87 -13.21
N TYR A 207 -9.60 16.29 -11.98
CA TYR A 207 -9.13 15.40 -10.92
C TYR A 207 -9.87 15.69 -9.62
N LEU A 208 -10.10 14.65 -8.83
CA LEU A 208 -10.44 14.82 -7.41
C LEU A 208 -9.16 15.26 -6.70
N ARG A 209 -9.27 16.25 -5.81
CA ARG A 209 -8.14 16.72 -5.00
C ARG A 209 -7.50 15.56 -4.21
N PRO A 210 -6.15 15.49 -4.13
CA PRO A 210 -5.44 14.48 -3.37
C PRO A 210 -5.59 14.67 -1.85
#